data_AF-A0A929PY26-F1
#
_entry.id   AF-A0A929PY26-F1
#
_cell.length_a   1.000
_cell.length_b   1.000
_cell.length_c   1.000
_cell.angle_alpha   90.00
_cell.angle_beta   90.00
_cell.angle_gamma   90.00
#
_symmetry.space_group_name_H-M   'P 1'
#
loop_
_entity.id
_entity.type
_entity.pdbx_description
1 polymer ?
#
loop_
_entity_poly.entity_id
_entity_poly.type
_entity_poly.pdbx_seq_one_letter_code
_entity_poly.pdbx_strand_id
1 'polypeptide(L)'
;MIPLPEDVYKRKHFGTPESVILIVVNYVVMAVGIEVFAMCQKVNWFFWVIVGGLAVYNYFNLRRNREEYDKVRIYAYIGSIAGLVLMFFLFRLKAGNC
;
A
#
# COMPACT_ATOMS: atom_id res chain seq x y z
N MET A 1 35.62 16.14 28.41
CA MET A 1 34.88 15.72 27.20
C MET A 1 34.25 14.38 27.51
N ILE A 2 32.95 14.35 27.78
CA ILE A 2 32.24 13.14 28.22
C ILE A 2 31.79 12.40 26.96
N PRO A 3 32.14 11.12 26.76
CA PRO A 3 31.65 10.36 25.61
C PRO A 3 30.15 10.15 25.78
N LEU A 4 29.37 10.76 24.89
CA LEU A 4 27.93 10.53 24.82
C LEU A 4 27.72 9.06 24.40
N PRO A 5 26.89 8.28 25.14
CA PRO A 5 26.63 6.90 24.77
C PRO A 5 25.91 6.88 23.40
N GLU A 6 26.49 6.14 22.45
CA GLU A 6 25.99 5.95 21.08
C GLU A 6 24.59 5.29 21.05
N ASP A 7 24.09 4.84 22.21
CA ASP A 7 22.80 4.18 22.39
C ASP A 7 21.60 5.13 22.53
N VAL A 8 21.80 6.44 22.69
CA VAL A 8 20.68 7.39 22.85
C VAL A 8 19.98 7.69 21.52
N TYR A 9 20.64 7.44 20.38
CA TYR A 9 20.05 7.60 19.05
C TYR A 9 19.25 6.37 18.57
N LYS A 10 19.09 5.36 19.43
CA LYS A 10 18.38 4.12 19.09
C LYS A 10 16.93 4.09 19.57
N ARG A 11 16.33 5.25 19.83
CA ARG A 11 14.87 5.37 19.92
C ARG A 11 14.27 5.54 18.52
N LYS A 12 14.50 4.55 17.64
CA LYS A 12 13.58 4.33 16.51
C LYS A 12 12.25 3.99 17.14
N HIS A 13 11.35 4.94 17.08
CA HIS A 13 9.99 4.83 17.56
C HIS A 13 9.39 3.52 17.04
N PHE A 14 9.14 2.55 17.92
CA PHE A 14 8.35 1.34 17.63
C PHE A 14 6.86 1.69 17.50
N GLY A 15 6.54 2.90 17.01
CA GLY A 15 5.25 3.20 16.45
C GLY A 15 5.14 2.43 15.14
N THR A 16 3.98 1.83 14.92
CA THR A 16 3.55 1.10 13.71
C THR A 16 4.47 1.34 12.51
N PRO A 17 5.12 0.31 11.93
CA PRO A 17 6.06 0.49 10.84
C PRO A 17 5.41 1.35 9.76
N GLU A 18 6.12 2.36 9.23
CA GLU A 18 5.56 3.25 8.18
C GLU A 18 4.98 2.44 7.00
N SER A 19 5.56 1.26 6.73
CA SER A 19 5.06 0.30 5.76
C SER A 19 3.63 -0.21 6.05
N VAL A 20 3.24 -0.39 7.32
CA VAL A 20 1.89 -0.84 7.72
C VAL A 20 0.87 0.25 7.45
N ILE A 21 1.19 1.50 7.78
CA ILE A 21 0.33 2.65 7.49
C ILE A 21 0.13 2.76 5.97
N LEU A 22 1.21 2.57 5.19
CA LEU A 22 1.13 2.56 3.73
C LEU A 22 0.16 1.51 3.19
N ILE A 23 0.26 0.28 3.70
CA ILE A 23 -0.61 -0.83 3.31
C ILE A 23 -2.07 -0.48 3.60
N VAL A 24 -2.37 0.06 4.78
CA VAL A 24 -3.74 0.44 5.16
C VAL A 24 -4.28 1.54 4.25
N VAL A 25 -3.51 2.61 4.00
CA VAL A 25 -3.94 3.70 3.10
C VAL A 25 -4.21 3.17 1.69
N ASN A 26 -3.37 2.27 1.18
CA ASN A 26 -3.59 1.66 -0.14
C ASN A 26 -4.92 0.93 -0.25
N TYR A 27 -5.26 0.12 0.77
CA TYR A 27 -6.52 -0.62 0.80
C TYR A 27 -7.73 0.31 0.91
N VAL A 28 -7.64 1.36 1.73
CA VAL A 28 -8.73 2.35 1.87
C VAL A 28 -8.94 3.11 0.56
N VAL A 29 -7.87 3.63 -0.05
CA VAL A 29 -7.96 4.37 -1.32
C VAL A 29 -8.52 3.48 -2.42
N MET A 30 -8.11 2.20 -2.47
CA MET A 30 -8.63 1.26 -3.45
C MET A 30 -10.12 0.94 -3.20
N ALA A 31 -10.53 0.70 -1.96
CA ALA A 31 -11.94 0.42 -1.62
C ALA A 31 -12.85 1.58 -2.02
N VAL A 32 -12.50 2.80 -1.62
CA VAL A 32 -13.25 4.02 -1.98
C VAL A 32 -13.24 4.24 -3.49
N GLY A 33 -12.09 4.04 -4.14
CA GLY A 33 -11.98 4.16 -5.59
C GLY A 33 -12.88 3.18 -6.34
N ILE A 34 -13.03 1.95 -5.85
CA ILE A 34 -13.90 0.93 -6.43
C ILE A 34 -15.37 1.31 -6.26
N GLU A 35 -15.78 1.71 -5.05
CA GLU A 35 -17.19 2.08 -4.77
C GLU A 35 -17.63 3.30 -5.58
N VAL A 36 -16.75 4.30 -5.72
CA VAL A 36 -17.09 5.56 -6.39
C VAL A 36 -16.96 5.45 -7.92
N PHE A 37 -15.96 4.73 -8.43
CA PHE A 37 -15.59 4.79 -9.86
C PHE A 37 -15.72 3.47 -10.63
N ALA A 38 -16.03 2.36 -9.97
CA ALA A 38 -16.03 1.02 -10.60
C ALA A 38 -17.33 0.20 -10.40
N MET A 39 -18.41 0.82 -9.91
CA MET A 39 -19.70 0.15 -9.69
C MET A 39 -20.58 0.06 -10.97
N CYS A 40 -21.24 -1.10 -11.14
CA CYS A 40 -22.36 -1.36 -12.04
C CYS A 40 -22.05 -1.35 -13.56
N GLN A 41 -21.84 -0.20 -14.20
CA GLN A 41 -21.86 -0.13 -15.68
C GLN A 41 -20.48 -0.14 -16.33
N LYS A 42 -19.55 0.74 -15.93
CA LYS A 42 -18.20 0.84 -16.50
C LYS A 42 -17.20 1.39 -15.47
N VAL A 43 -15.96 0.93 -15.54
CA VAL A 43 -14.86 1.51 -14.76
C VAL A 43 -14.50 2.86 -15.37
N ASN A 44 -14.61 3.94 -14.60
CA ASN A 44 -14.19 5.26 -15.07
C ASN A 44 -12.66 5.26 -15.29
N TRP A 45 -12.19 5.91 -16.36
CA TRP A 45 -10.76 6.01 -16.66
C TRP A 45 -9.97 6.63 -15.49
N PHE A 46 -10.60 7.52 -14.72
CA PHE A 46 -10.02 8.12 -13.51
C PHE A 46 -9.61 7.08 -12.44
N PHE A 47 -10.28 5.94 -12.37
CA PHE A 47 -9.90 4.84 -11.49
C PHE A 47 -8.48 4.34 -11.79
N TRP A 48 -8.11 4.24 -13.07
CA TRP A 48 -6.77 3.80 -13.48
C TRP A 48 -5.69 4.83 -13.12
N VAL A 49 -6.03 6.12 -13.09
CA VAL A 49 -5.12 7.17 -12.62
C VAL A 49 -4.84 7.00 -11.12
N ILE A 50 -5.87 6.74 -10.31
CA ILE A 50 -5.71 6.47 -8.86
C ILE A 50 -4.85 5.22 -8.64
N VAL A 51 -5.17 4.11 -9.32
CA VAL A 51 -4.42 2.86 -9.20
C VAL A 51 -2.98 3.02 -9.68
N GLY A 52 -2.76 3.71 -10.79
CA GLY A 52 -1.42 4.01 -11.32
C GLY A 52 -0.60 4.86 -10.35
N GLY A 53 -1.19 5.92 -9.80
CA GLY A 53 -0.56 6.75 -8.78
C GLY A 53 -0.21 5.97 -7.51
N LEU A 54 -1.12 5.09 -7.08
CA LEU A 54 -0.89 4.18 -5.95
C LEU A 54 0.31 3.26 -6.23
N ALA A 55 0.35 2.63 -7.41
CA ALA A 55 1.45 1.74 -7.80
C ALA A 55 2.80 2.47 -7.82
N VAL A 56 2.83 3.70 -8.33
CA VAL A 56 4.03 4.54 -8.37
C VAL A 56 4.47 4.92 -6.96
N TYR A 57 3.56 5.38 -6.10
CA TYR A 57 3.85 5.72 -4.71
C TYR A 57 4.46 4.54 -3.94
N ASN A 58 3.88 3.36 -4.14
CA ASN A 58 4.33 2.10 -3.58
C ASN A 58 5.72 1.70 -4.10
N TYR A 59 5.97 1.85 -5.40
CA TYR A 59 7.29 1.61 -6.01
C TYR A 59 8.38 2.52 -5.44
N PHE A 60 8.11 3.82 -5.31
CA PHE A 60 9.06 4.77 -4.72
C PHE A 60 9.34 4.47 -3.26
N ASN A 61 8.32 4.06 -2.49
CA ASN A 61 8.51 3.66 -1.09
C ASN A 61 9.41 2.42 -0.96
N LEU A 62 9.20 1.42 -1.81
CA LEU A 62 10.04 0.21 -1.83
C LEU A 62 11.49 0.54 -2.21
N ARG A 63 11.69 1.45 -3.17
CA ARG A 63 13.03 1.88 -3.58
C ARG A 63 13.74 2.68 -2.48
N ARG A 64 13.02 3.53 -1.76
CA ARG A 64 13.57 4.37 -0.69
C ARG A 64 13.96 3.58 0.54
N ASN A 65 13.18 2.55 0.90
CA ASN A 65 13.42 1.73 2.09
C ASN A 65 14.15 0.41 1.80
N ARG A 66 14.86 0.31 0.67
CA ARG A 66 15.46 -0.93 0.18
C ARG A 66 16.50 -1.54 1.13
N GLU A 67 17.18 -0.72 1.93
CA GLU A 67 18.18 -1.16 2.92
C GLU A 67 17.55 -1.83 4.16
N GLU A 68 16.27 -1.56 4.46
CA GLU A 68 15.53 -2.15 5.60
C GLU A 68 14.58 -3.29 5.20
N TYR A 69 14.51 -3.60 3.91
CA TYR A 69 13.59 -4.62 3.40
C TYR A 69 14.28 -5.98 3.31
N ASP A 70 14.15 -6.75 4.39
CA ASP A 70 14.45 -8.18 4.39
C ASP A 70 13.53 -8.94 3.42
N LYS A 71 13.95 -10.10 2.94
CA LYS A 71 13.25 -10.91 1.92
C LYS A 71 11.78 -11.16 2.28
N VAL A 72 11.50 -11.34 3.57
CA VAL A 72 10.15 -11.54 4.12
C VAL A 72 9.24 -10.32 3.88
N ARG A 73 9.75 -9.09 4.04
CA ARG A 73 8.95 -7.86 3.81
C ARG A 73 8.67 -7.66 2.32
N ILE A 74 9.55 -8.11 1.44
CA ILE A 74 9.32 -8.12 -0.02
C ILE A 74 8.17 -9.07 -0.36
N TYR A 75 8.16 -10.30 0.17
CA TYR A 75 7.06 -11.25 -0.08
C TYR A 75 5.73 -10.74 0.49
N ALA A 76 5.72 -10.17 1.69
CA ALA A 76 4.53 -9.57 2.29
C ALA A 76 3.99 -8.40 1.44
N TYR A 77 4.89 -7.59 0.88
CA TYR A 77 4.53 -6.49 -0.01
C TYR A 77 3.97 -6.98 -1.35
N ILE A 78 4.57 -7.99 -1.99
CA ILE A 78 4.02 -8.63 -3.19
C ILE A 78 2.63 -9.21 -2.90
N GLY A 79 2.47 -9.88 -1.74
CA GLY A 79 1.17 -10.37 -1.28
C GLY A 79 0.14 -9.25 -1.09
N SER A 80 0.55 -8.09 -0.59
CA SER A 80 -0.34 -6.93 -0.43
C SER A 80 -0.85 -6.40 -1.78
N ILE A 81 0.02 -6.38 -2.81
CA ILE A 81 -0.36 -5.97 -4.18
C ILE A 81 -1.30 -7.01 -4.80
N ALA A 82 -1.00 -8.30 -4.64
CA ALA A 82 -1.89 -9.36 -5.11
C ALA A 82 -3.27 -9.28 -4.45
N GLY A 83 -3.32 -8.98 -3.14
CA GLY A 83 -4.57 -8.77 -2.41
C GLY A 83 -5.38 -7.56 -2.91
N LEU A 84 -4.72 -6.46 -3.29
CA LEU A 84 -5.38 -5.32 -3.94
C LEU A 84 -6.02 -5.71 -5.28
N VAL A 85 -5.31 -6.46 -6.12
CA VAL A 85 -5.86 -6.97 -7.39
C VAL A 85 -7.05 -7.90 -7.13
N LEU A 86 -6.92 -8.81 -6.16
CA LEU A 86 -7.97 -9.77 -5.81
C LEU A 86 -9.22 -9.05 -5.26
N MET A 87 -9.03 -8.01 -4.44
CA MET A 87 -10.12 -7.16 -3.95
C MET A 87 -10.86 -6.47 -5.11
N PHE A 88 -10.14 -5.93 -6.10
CA PHE A 88 -10.77 -5.35 -7.28
C PHE A 88 -11.65 -6.36 -8.03
N PHE A 89 -11.15 -7.58 -8.25
CA PHE A 89 -11.94 -8.64 -8.91
C PHE A 89 -13.16 -9.05 -8.09
N LEU A 90 -13.03 -9.22 -6.77
CA LEU A 90 -14.15 -9.57 -5.90
C LEU A 90 -15.27 -8.52 -5.93
N PHE A 91 -14.92 -7.24 -5.82
CA PHE A 91 -15.89 -6.17 -5.90
C PHE A 91 -16.52 -6.05 -7.31
N ARG A 92 -15.75 -6.29 -8.38
CA ARG A 92 -16.29 -6.29 -9.75
C ARG A 92 -17.22 -7.47 -10.01
N LEU A 93 -16.93 -8.65 -9.48
CA LEU A 93 -17.83 -9.80 -9.53
C LEU A 93 -19.16 -9.50 -8.83
N LYS A 94 -19.11 -8.86 -7.65
CA LYS A 94 -20.32 -8.41 -6.93
C LYS A 94 -21.08 -7.32 -7.70
N ALA A 95 -20.38 -6.39 -8.33
CA ALA A 95 -20.98 -5.30 -9.09
C ALA A 95 -21.58 -5.73 -10.45
N GLY A 96 -21.25 -6.93 -10.94
CA GLY A 96 -21.84 -7.51 -12.15
C GLY A 96 -23.26 -8.07 -11.96
N ASN A 97 -23.76 -8.09 -10.72
CA ASN A 97 -25.17 -8.41 -10.42
C ASN A 97 -26.05 -7.14 -10.37
N CYS A 98 -25.65 -6.11 -11.13
CA CYS A 98 -26.57 -5.16 -11.72
C CYS A 98 -27.09 -5.76 -13.04
#